data_AF-A0A2R6LYV5-F1
#
_entry.id   AF-A0A2R6LYV5-F1
#
_cell.length_a   1.000
_cell.length_b   1.000
_cell.length_c   1.000
_cell.angle_alpha   90.00
_cell.angle_beta   90.00
_cell.angle_gamma   90.00
#
_symmetry.space_group_name_H-M   'P 1'
#
loop_
_entity.id
_entity.type
_entity.pdbx_description
1 polymer ?
#
loop_
_entity_poly.entity_id
_entity_poly.type
_entity_poly.pdbx_seq_one_letter_code
_entity_poly.pdbx_strand_id
1 'polypeptide(L)'
;TSDASEWDNNVVEAPAEQSGTYTVYVETAEGETATAAYVEEVTVGAFRDPDETVGERADWGDDGFHAGLAPDQSIVCLQGLSAPTEDLGRLADQFADTFNMRTVNMSWGYVGGLPLGAAAGTFDRIPATIKDIAEAGILTCAAAGNAATPVNGNGSPAVADEAVSVAATGPLDGISGYSSGGIGAVDEDDGGAYMKPDLTAAGGTLTDLANAALAGDADTPEDEQPAIRDYTGKAGTSMASPYATGVSGLVAQAMEEDASDAISLPAPAEAGFGDAMRLKQVLLATATETALTAAPYHRAKTPTYDFGGRDPYEGYGRVNPGPAIDAVTRDISPSSTTSEVVGLNVPEDERAAAGYLDVEPGTYEVSASFSHFAGGDAGATKENPHVDLFVYDAENPADNGEPNVVARAQGLSGSPSASFTTDSGGVYYVVAKLVEVPGVVNGDDVQVHFDLSTSTLQGFVAAGARSDDGDAFTGGQTNKVDISVEASDAVEVRDIVPYEWDVLEEYSEDVNYVERDPFDGKKYVYFNKDAATEAVDASYFAEAPDAADLSNAYTFGPVQVSPDGGETWVQLSGTSDTNVVVGTDTDTDL
;
A
#
# COMPACT_ATOMS: atom_id res chain seq x y z
N THR A 1 -29.50 -30.38 5.13
CA THR A 1 -28.36 -31.11 5.74
C THR A 1 -27.37 -31.51 4.66
N SER A 2 -26.67 -30.52 4.10
CA SER A 2 -25.42 -30.74 3.38
C SER A 2 -24.43 -29.81 4.04
N ASP A 3 -23.75 -30.42 5.01
CA ASP A 3 -22.51 -29.97 5.61
C ASP A 3 -21.52 -29.57 4.51
N ALA A 4 -20.96 -28.37 4.61
CA ALA A 4 -20.03 -27.83 3.62
C ALA A 4 -18.67 -27.47 4.21
N SER A 5 -18.27 -28.03 5.35
CA SER A 5 -16.89 -27.94 5.84
C SER A 5 -16.54 -29.18 6.65
N GLU A 6 -15.61 -30.01 6.15
CA GLU A 6 -15.15 -31.19 6.90
C GLU A 6 -14.00 -30.86 7.89
N TRP A 7 -13.45 -29.63 7.90
CA TRP A 7 -12.11 -29.45 8.49
C TRP A 7 -11.87 -28.30 9.46
N ASP A 8 -12.46 -27.11 9.38
CA ASP A 8 -12.28 -26.07 10.40
C ASP A 8 -13.43 -25.05 10.26
N ASN A 9 -14.04 -24.63 11.38
CA ASN A 9 -15.25 -23.79 11.45
C ASN A 9 -16.53 -24.37 10.82
N ASN A 10 -17.19 -25.26 11.59
CA ASN A 10 -18.53 -25.75 11.26
C ASN A 10 -19.58 -24.67 11.54
N VAL A 11 -19.84 -23.78 10.57
CA VAL A 11 -21.10 -23.02 10.58
C VAL A 11 -22.21 -23.97 10.14
N VAL A 12 -22.82 -24.67 11.10
CA VAL A 12 -23.95 -25.56 10.86
C VAL A 12 -25.24 -24.74 10.89
N GLU A 13 -25.80 -24.49 9.71
CA GLU A 13 -27.05 -23.75 9.58
C GLU A 13 -28.25 -24.70 9.51
N ALA A 14 -29.22 -24.46 10.38
CA ALA A 14 -30.50 -25.16 10.37
C ALA A 14 -31.63 -24.12 10.37
N PRO A 15 -32.12 -23.70 9.20
CA PRO A 15 -33.20 -22.72 9.15
C PRO A 15 -34.47 -23.30 9.79
N ALA A 16 -35.09 -22.50 10.64
CA ALA A 16 -36.38 -22.80 11.22
C ALA A 16 -37.49 -22.46 10.21
N GLU A 17 -38.19 -23.48 9.69
CA GLU A 17 -39.31 -23.28 8.75
C GLU A 17 -40.57 -22.67 9.40
N GLN A 18 -40.61 -22.55 10.73
CA GLN A 18 -41.78 -22.09 11.48
C GLN A 18 -41.36 -21.10 12.56
N SER A 19 -42.30 -20.28 13.04
CA SER A 19 -42.06 -19.45 14.22
C SER A 19 -42.31 -20.27 15.49
N GLY A 20 -41.41 -20.19 16.48
CA GLY A 20 -41.57 -20.94 17.71
C GLY A 20 -40.39 -20.82 18.68
N THR A 21 -40.45 -21.59 19.77
CA THR A 21 -39.33 -21.76 20.69
C THR A 21 -38.50 -22.94 20.23
N TYR A 22 -37.21 -22.70 19.99
CA TYR A 22 -36.24 -23.70 19.59
C TYR A 22 -35.30 -24.01 20.75
N THR A 23 -34.87 -25.28 20.84
CA THR A 23 -33.77 -25.70 21.70
C THR A 23 -32.63 -26.10 20.78
N VAL A 24 -31.49 -25.43 20.92
CA VAL A 24 -30.27 -25.78 20.18
C VAL A 24 -29.51 -26.83 20.99
N TYR A 25 -29.15 -27.91 20.32
CA TYR A 25 -28.28 -28.96 20.86
C TYR A 25 -26.97 -28.91 20.11
N VAL A 26 -25.87 -28.75 20.83
CA VAL A 26 -24.52 -28.91 20.28
C VAL A 26 -24.01 -30.26 20.70
N GLU A 27 -23.84 -31.14 19.73
CA GLU A 27 -23.42 -32.52 19.93
C GLU A 27 -22.36 -32.88 18.89
N THR A 28 -21.48 -33.82 19.22
CA THR A 28 -20.58 -34.40 18.21
C THR A 28 -21.38 -35.16 17.16
N ALA A 29 -20.89 -35.22 15.93
CA ALA A 29 -21.51 -36.00 14.87
C ALA A 29 -21.74 -37.47 15.29
N GLU A 30 -22.84 -38.07 14.79
CA GLU A 30 -23.30 -39.39 15.24
C GLU A 30 -22.22 -40.47 15.00
N GLY A 31 -21.73 -41.07 16.09
CA GLY A 31 -20.67 -42.10 16.06
C GLY A 31 -19.26 -41.58 16.28
N GLU A 32 -19.07 -40.27 16.41
CA GLU A 32 -17.77 -39.65 16.70
C GLU A 32 -17.52 -39.53 18.20
N THR A 33 -16.26 -39.65 18.62
CA THR A 33 -15.86 -39.44 20.00
C THR A 33 -15.40 -38.00 20.14
N ALA A 34 -16.01 -37.24 21.05
CA ALA A 34 -15.56 -35.87 21.36
C ALA A 34 -14.05 -35.86 21.65
N THR A 35 -13.29 -35.20 20.78
CA THR A 35 -11.92 -34.77 21.10
C THR A 35 -12.01 -33.56 22.05
N ALA A 36 -10.87 -33.09 22.56
CA ALA A 36 -10.83 -31.86 23.35
C ALA A 36 -11.06 -30.64 22.44
N ALA A 37 -12.30 -30.46 22.00
CA ALA A 37 -12.77 -29.28 21.28
C ALA A 37 -13.75 -28.53 22.18
N TYR A 38 -13.76 -27.21 22.07
CA TYR A 38 -14.68 -26.32 22.78
C TYR A 38 -15.53 -25.61 21.74
N VAL A 39 -16.83 -25.46 22.02
CA VAL A 39 -17.68 -24.57 21.24
C VAL A 39 -17.51 -23.18 21.81
N GLU A 40 -16.96 -22.29 20.98
CA GLU A 40 -16.69 -20.92 21.36
C GLU A 40 -17.96 -20.07 21.34
N GLU A 41 -18.76 -20.20 20.28
CA GLU A 41 -19.99 -19.42 20.09
C GLU A 41 -21.15 -20.28 19.55
N VAL A 42 -22.36 -19.97 20.00
CA VAL A 42 -23.61 -20.48 19.42
C VAL A 42 -24.55 -19.30 19.25
N THR A 43 -24.81 -18.93 18.00
CA THR A 43 -25.62 -17.75 17.67
C THR A 43 -26.93 -18.19 17.02
N VAL A 44 -28.02 -17.51 17.37
CA VAL A 44 -29.36 -17.77 16.83
C VAL A 44 -29.99 -16.47 16.34
N GLY A 45 -30.46 -16.48 15.10
CA GLY A 45 -31.11 -15.34 14.47
C GLY A 45 -32.49 -15.70 13.95
N ALA A 46 -33.36 -14.70 13.82
CA ALA A 46 -34.62 -14.83 13.10
C ALA A 46 -34.48 -14.18 11.73
N PHE A 47 -35.04 -14.80 10.68
CA PHE A 47 -35.26 -14.11 9.42
C PHE A 47 -36.23 -12.96 9.65
N ARG A 48 -35.74 -11.73 9.53
CA ARG A 48 -36.56 -10.52 9.61
C ARG A 48 -36.84 -9.99 8.22
N ASP A 49 -37.98 -9.34 8.07
CA ASP A 49 -38.25 -8.55 6.88
C ASP A 49 -37.22 -7.41 6.78
N PRO A 50 -36.60 -7.16 5.61
CA PRO A 50 -35.67 -6.04 5.43
C PRO A 50 -36.24 -4.67 5.82
N ASP A 51 -37.57 -4.48 5.75
CA ASP A 51 -38.23 -3.23 6.19
C ASP A 51 -38.39 -3.15 7.72
N GLU A 52 -38.27 -4.27 8.42
CA GLU A 52 -38.42 -4.40 9.88
C GLU A 52 -37.07 -4.42 10.62
N THR A 53 -35.95 -4.40 9.89
CA THR A 53 -34.61 -4.36 10.48
C THR A 53 -33.69 -3.48 9.64
N VAL A 54 -32.77 -2.76 10.30
CA VAL A 54 -31.66 -2.13 9.59
C VAL A 54 -30.50 -3.12 9.38
N GLY A 55 -30.42 -4.20 10.16
CA GLY A 55 -29.29 -5.13 10.09
C GLY A 55 -27.96 -4.41 10.30
N GLU A 56 -26.91 -4.87 9.62
CA GLU A 56 -25.57 -4.23 9.65
C GLU A 56 -25.48 -2.90 8.87
N ARG A 57 -26.60 -2.35 8.39
CA ARG A 57 -26.65 -1.06 7.68
C ARG A 57 -26.53 0.16 8.59
N ALA A 58 -26.37 -0.05 9.89
CA ALA A 58 -26.19 1.02 10.86
C ALA A 58 -25.47 0.49 12.11
N ASP A 59 -24.66 1.33 12.75
CA ASP A 59 -23.90 1.00 13.97
C ASP A 59 -24.74 0.49 15.15
N TRP A 60 -26.05 0.77 15.14
CA TRP A 60 -27.01 0.37 16.18
C TRP A 60 -27.92 -0.78 15.76
N GLY A 61 -27.73 -1.30 14.55
CA GLY A 61 -28.49 -2.42 14.01
C GLY A 61 -28.09 -3.77 14.61
N ASP A 62 -28.90 -4.79 14.34
CA ASP A 62 -28.60 -6.16 14.75
C ASP A 62 -27.64 -6.79 13.72
N ASP A 63 -26.64 -7.55 14.19
CA ASP A 63 -25.70 -8.26 13.32
C ASP A 63 -26.41 -9.24 12.37
N GLY A 64 -25.94 -9.27 11.13
CA GLY A 64 -26.49 -10.05 10.04
C GLY A 64 -25.67 -11.31 9.82
N PHE A 65 -26.30 -12.48 9.93
CA PHE A 65 -25.60 -13.77 9.75
C PHE A 65 -24.86 -13.94 8.42
N HIS A 66 -25.35 -13.31 7.34
CA HIS A 66 -24.83 -13.41 5.97
C HIS A 66 -24.88 -12.07 5.26
N ALA A 67 -24.49 -10.99 5.96
CA ALA A 67 -24.40 -9.70 5.31
C ALA A 67 -23.38 -9.75 4.16
N GLY A 68 -23.71 -9.08 3.05
CA GLY A 68 -22.69 -8.75 2.06
C GLY A 68 -21.72 -7.72 2.64
N LEU A 69 -20.53 -7.61 2.06
CA LEU A 69 -19.50 -6.72 2.57
C LEU A 69 -19.92 -5.23 2.60
N ALA A 70 -20.75 -4.80 1.64
CA ALA A 70 -21.26 -3.44 1.55
C ALA A 70 -22.80 -3.43 1.49
N PRO A 71 -23.49 -3.67 2.62
CA PRO A 71 -24.92 -3.97 2.64
C PRO A 71 -25.83 -2.78 2.29
N ASP A 72 -25.30 -1.55 2.30
CA ASP A 72 -26.03 -0.31 1.95
C ASP A 72 -25.85 0.15 0.49
N GLN A 73 -24.98 -0.51 -0.27
CA GLN A 73 -24.73 -0.10 -1.64
C GLN A 73 -25.88 -0.48 -2.58
N SER A 74 -26.22 0.44 -3.48
CA SER A 74 -27.19 0.19 -4.54
C SER A 74 -26.62 -0.77 -5.58
N ILE A 75 -27.47 -1.66 -6.10
CA ILE A 75 -27.06 -2.67 -7.08
C ILE A 75 -27.70 -2.36 -8.44
N VAL A 76 -26.88 -2.33 -9.49
CA VAL A 76 -27.32 -2.31 -10.89
C VAL A 76 -26.96 -3.64 -11.54
N CYS A 77 -27.95 -4.38 -12.02
CA CYS A 77 -27.75 -5.69 -12.64
C CYS A 77 -27.80 -5.61 -14.17
N LEU A 78 -26.72 -6.05 -14.82
CA LEU A 78 -26.66 -6.24 -16.27
C LEU A 78 -26.67 -7.74 -16.58
N GLN A 79 -27.78 -8.25 -17.14
CA GLN A 79 -27.96 -9.68 -17.36
C GLN A 79 -27.22 -10.16 -18.61
N GLY A 80 -26.21 -11.01 -18.41
CA GLY A 80 -25.44 -11.68 -19.47
C GLY A 80 -23.97 -11.82 -19.07
N LEU A 81 -23.10 -12.06 -20.06
CA LEU A 81 -21.64 -12.18 -19.86
C LEU A 81 -20.92 -11.07 -20.63
N SER A 82 -20.42 -11.35 -21.84
CA SER A 82 -19.61 -10.39 -22.62
C SER A 82 -20.40 -9.24 -23.24
N ALA A 83 -21.59 -9.50 -23.79
CA ALA A 83 -22.37 -8.44 -24.46
C ALA A 83 -22.77 -7.29 -23.52
N PRO A 84 -23.22 -7.53 -22.28
CA PRO A 84 -23.46 -6.44 -21.33
C PRO A 84 -22.21 -5.67 -20.91
N THR A 85 -21.03 -6.29 -20.89
CA THR A 85 -19.77 -5.57 -20.66
C THR A 85 -19.53 -4.54 -21.76
N GLU A 86 -19.71 -4.92 -23.04
CA GLU A 86 -19.61 -3.99 -24.18
C GLU A 86 -20.64 -2.85 -24.11
N ASP A 87 -21.87 -3.16 -23.68
CA ASP A 87 -22.90 -2.14 -23.49
C ASP A 87 -22.58 -1.19 -22.34
N LEU A 88 -21.99 -1.69 -21.25
CA LEU A 88 -21.51 -0.88 -20.14
C LEU A 88 -20.40 0.07 -20.59
N GLY A 89 -19.33 -0.42 -21.23
CA GLY A 89 -18.24 0.45 -21.68
C GLY A 89 -18.72 1.55 -22.63
N ARG A 90 -19.59 1.22 -23.59
CA ARG A 90 -20.18 2.21 -24.51
C ARG A 90 -21.01 3.28 -23.80
N LEU A 91 -21.55 2.98 -22.62
CA LEU A 91 -22.45 3.86 -21.87
C LEU A 91 -21.86 4.24 -20.50
N ALA A 92 -20.57 4.06 -20.27
CA ALA A 92 -19.97 4.10 -18.93
C ALA A 92 -20.23 5.45 -18.23
N ASP A 93 -20.03 6.57 -18.94
CA ASP A 93 -20.37 7.92 -18.44
C ASP A 93 -21.83 8.05 -18.00
N GLN A 94 -22.76 7.43 -18.73
CA GLN A 94 -24.18 7.47 -18.38
C GLN A 94 -24.48 6.62 -17.16
N PHE A 95 -23.77 5.50 -16.98
CA PHE A 95 -23.91 4.68 -15.78
C PHE A 95 -23.34 5.38 -14.54
N ALA A 96 -22.18 6.02 -14.68
CA ALA A 96 -21.59 6.84 -13.63
C ALA A 96 -22.53 8.00 -13.24
N ASP A 97 -23.03 8.77 -14.22
CA ASP A 97 -23.93 9.92 -13.98
C ASP A 97 -25.33 9.52 -13.46
N THR A 98 -25.95 8.50 -14.06
CA THR A 98 -27.34 8.15 -13.73
C THR A 98 -27.47 7.31 -12.46
N PHE A 99 -26.52 6.40 -12.24
CA PHE A 99 -26.59 5.41 -11.17
C PHE A 99 -25.53 5.60 -10.09
N ASN A 100 -24.68 6.64 -10.18
CA ASN A 100 -23.55 6.85 -9.28
C ASN A 100 -22.64 5.61 -9.21
N MET A 101 -22.46 4.93 -10.36
CA MET A 101 -21.68 3.70 -10.40
C MET A 101 -20.20 4.00 -10.18
N ARG A 102 -19.58 3.29 -9.22
CA ARG A 102 -18.14 3.38 -8.92
C ARG A 102 -17.36 2.12 -9.20
N THR A 103 -18.01 0.99 -9.04
CA THR A 103 -17.36 -0.30 -9.16
C THR A 103 -18.28 -1.24 -9.92
N VAL A 104 -17.68 -2.16 -10.65
CA VAL A 104 -18.42 -3.21 -11.36
C VAL A 104 -17.76 -4.56 -11.12
N ASN A 105 -18.58 -5.54 -10.73
CA ASN A 105 -18.16 -6.92 -10.60
C ASN A 105 -18.34 -7.69 -11.91
N MET A 106 -17.29 -8.38 -12.36
CA MET A 106 -17.32 -9.30 -13.49
C MET A 106 -16.91 -10.71 -13.05
N SER A 107 -17.86 -11.46 -12.50
CA SER A 107 -17.68 -12.86 -12.08
C SER A 107 -17.66 -13.88 -13.24
N TRP A 108 -17.16 -13.48 -14.43
CA TRP A 108 -17.08 -14.31 -15.64
C TRP A 108 -15.71 -14.14 -16.32
N GLY A 109 -15.36 -15.06 -17.21
CA GLY A 109 -14.20 -14.88 -18.08
C GLY A 109 -14.01 -16.03 -19.08
N TYR A 110 -13.21 -15.79 -20.11
CA TYR A 110 -12.87 -16.83 -21.09
C TYR A 110 -11.87 -17.84 -20.51
N VAL A 111 -11.97 -19.10 -20.95
CA VAL A 111 -11.05 -20.16 -20.51
C VAL A 111 -9.73 -20.06 -21.29
N GLY A 112 -8.62 -19.89 -20.55
CA GLY A 112 -7.26 -19.87 -21.07
C GLY A 112 -6.78 -18.46 -21.44
N GLY A 113 -5.81 -17.91 -20.71
CA GLY A 113 -5.15 -16.66 -21.08
C GLY A 113 -4.02 -16.85 -22.12
N LEU A 114 -3.10 -15.89 -22.19
CA LEU A 114 -2.01 -15.83 -23.18
C LEU A 114 -1.15 -17.12 -23.23
N PRO A 115 -0.75 -17.62 -24.43
CA PRO A 115 -1.02 -17.09 -25.76
C PRO A 115 -2.34 -17.59 -26.39
N LEU A 116 -3.05 -18.54 -25.77
CA LEU A 116 -4.31 -19.08 -26.31
C LEU A 116 -5.45 -18.06 -26.20
N GLY A 117 -5.50 -17.34 -25.08
CA GLY A 117 -6.28 -16.14 -24.85
C GLY A 117 -5.72 -14.91 -25.55
N ALA A 118 -4.48 -14.91 -26.04
CA ALA A 118 -3.93 -13.84 -26.88
C ALA A 118 -4.44 -13.96 -28.31
N ALA A 119 -4.50 -15.19 -28.84
CA ALA A 119 -5.09 -15.45 -30.15
C ALA A 119 -6.61 -15.18 -30.19
N ALA A 120 -7.27 -15.20 -29.02
CA ALA A 120 -8.61 -14.65 -28.84
C ALA A 120 -8.58 -13.14 -28.53
N GLY A 121 -7.60 -12.67 -27.75
CA GLY A 121 -7.36 -11.31 -27.26
C GLY A 121 -7.01 -10.29 -28.32
N THR A 122 -6.30 -10.68 -29.39
CA THR A 122 -6.10 -9.83 -30.58
C THR A 122 -7.39 -9.64 -31.38
N PHE A 123 -8.45 -10.39 -31.06
CA PHE A 123 -9.83 -10.20 -31.56
C PHE A 123 -10.82 -9.83 -30.44
N ASP A 124 -10.35 -9.69 -29.20
CA ASP A 124 -11.20 -9.44 -28.05
C ASP A 124 -11.24 -7.93 -27.81
N ARG A 125 -12.45 -7.39 -27.82
CA ARG A 125 -12.69 -5.95 -27.58
C ARG A 125 -12.86 -5.66 -26.09
N ILE A 126 -12.89 -6.69 -25.25
CA ILE A 126 -13.19 -6.56 -23.83
C ILE A 126 -12.11 -5.76 -23.08
N PRO A 127 -10.78 -5.95 -23.28
CA PRO A 127 -9.78 -5.07 -22.64
C PRO A 127 -10.04 -3.58 -22.92
N ALA A 128 -10.21 -3.21 -24.19
CA ALA A 128 -10.53 -1.82 -24.55
C ALA A 128 -11.85 -1.34 -23.96
N THR A 129 -12.81 -2.25 -23.78
CA THR A 129 -14.07 -1.93 -23.09
C THR A 129 -13.84 -1.70 -21.59
N ILE A 130 -12.93 -2.43 -20.94
CA ILE A 130 -12.55 -2.19 -19.55
C ILE A 130 -11.87 -0.84 -19.41
N LYS A 131 -11.00 -0.47 -20.34
CA LYS A 131 -10.43 0.87 -20.41
C LYS A 131 -11.51 1.94 -20.56
N ASP A 132 -12.46 1.79 -21.48
CA ASP A 132 -13.60 2.71 -21.62
C ASP A 132 -14.40 2.86 -20.30
N ILE A 133 -14.54 1.77 -19.52
CA ILE A 133 -15.18 1.79 -18.20
C ILE A 133 -14.33 2.57 -17.18
N ALA A 134 -13.01 2.35 -17.17
CA ALA A 134 -12.08 3.05 -16.28
C ALA A 134 -11.99 4.54 -16.62
N GLU A 135 -12.02 4.91 -17.91
CA GLU A 135 -12.04 6.29 -18.38
C GLU A 135 -13.24 7.09 -17.85
N ALA A 136 -14.36 6.41 -17.55
CA ALA A 136 -15.54 6.99 -16.89
C ALA A 136 -15.47 6.96 -15.35
N GLY A 137 -14.32 6.65 -14.76
CA GLY A 137 -14.12 6.62 -13.31
C GLY A 137 -14.71 5.40 -12.59
N ILE A 138 -15.01 4.32 -13.32
CA ILE A 138 -15.57 3.08 -12.77
C ILE A 138 -14.48 2.01 -12.65
N LEU A 139 -14.23 1.49 -11.45
CA LEU A 139 -13.27 0.42 -11.23
C LEU A 139 -13.88 -0.96 -11.50
N THR A 140 -13.30 -1.71 -12.45
CA THR A 140 -13.70 -3.09 -12.72
C THR A 140 -12.98 -4.07 -11.80
N CYS A 141 -13.72 -4.89 -11.06
CA CYS A 141 -13.22 -6.06 -10.37
C CYS A 141 -13.65 -7.33 -11.13
N ALA A 142 -12.71 -8.18 -11.51
CA ALA A 142 -12.95 -9.33 -12.36
C ALA A 142 -12.38 -10.62 -11.76
N ALA A 143 -13.12 -11.71 -11.93
CA ALA A 143 -12.69 -13.03 -11.51
C ALA A 143 -11.49 -13.53 -12.33
N ALA A 144 -10.39 -13.92 -11.68
CA ALA A 144 -9.19 -14.43 -12.37
C ALA A 144 -9.45 -15.70 -13.21
N GLY A 145 -10.46 -16.49 -12.84
CA GLY A 145 -10.90 -17.70 -13.52
C GLY A 145 -10.61 -18.98 -12.72
N ASN A 146 -11.24 -20.08 -13.10
CA ASN A 146 -11.16 -21.37 -12.39
C ASN A 146 -10.43 -22.48 -13.17
N ALA A 147 -9.46 -22.12 -14.03
CA ALA A 147 -8.77 -23.05 -14.92
C ALA A 147 -7.55 -23.75 -14.29
N ALA A 148 -7.21 -23.46 -13.03
CA ALA A 148 -6.03 -23.97 -12.33
C ALA A 148 -4.70 -23.74 -13.09
N THR A 149 -4.65 -22.74 -13.97
CA THR A 149 -3.46 -22.43 -14.77
C THR A 149 -2.67 -21.31 -14.09
N PRO A 150 -1.40 -21.53 -13.70
CA PRO A 150 -0.51 -20.44 -13.29
C PRO A 150 0.36 -19.89 -14.43
N VAL A 151 0.44 -20.56 -15.59
CA VAL A 151 1.38 -20.21 -16.68
C VAL A 151 0.69 -19.57 -17.88
N ASN A 152 -0.60 -19.85 -18.09
CA ASN A 152 -1.33 -19.35 -19.26
C ASN A 152 -2.04 -18.02 -18.99
N GLY A 153 -1.84 -17.35 -17.85
CA GLY A 153 -2.46 -16.04 -17.58
C GLY A 153 -3.98 -16.07 -17.44
N ASN A 154 -4.54 -14.89 -17.19
CA ASN A 154 -5.98 -14.71 -16.98
C ASN A 154 -6.69 -14.50 -18.33
N GLY A 155 -7.94 -14.93 -18.41
CA GLY A 155 -8.80 -14.58 -19.55
C GLY A 155 -9.44 -13.21 -19.33
N SER A 156 -9.88 -12.56 -20.41
CA SER A 156 -10.73 -11.37 -20.30
C SER A 156 -11.99 -11.68 -19.47
N PRO A 157 -12.47 -10.75 -18.64
CA PRO A 157 -12.01 -9.35 -18.50
C PRO A 157 -10.81 -9.15 -17.55
N ALA A 158 -10.48 -10.13 -16.71
CA ALA A 158 -9.42 -10.03 -15.69
C ALA A 158 -7.99 -9.86 -16.23
N VAL A 159 -7.82 -9.96 -17.55
CA VAL A 159 -6.53 -9.76 -18.24
C VAL A 159 -6.25 -8.29 -18.54
N ALA A 160 -7.26 -7.41 -18.48
CA ALA A 160 -7.08 -5.97 -18.65
C ALA A 160 -6.26 -5.42 -17.47
N ASP A 161 -5.30 -4.55 -17.76
CA ASP A 161 -4.47 -3.91 -16.76
C ASP A 161 -5.31 -3.00 -15.86
N GLU A 162 -6.29 -2.25 -16.36
CA GLU A 162 -7.15 -1.39 -15.52
C GLU A 162 -8.06 -2.17 -14.56
N ALA A 163 -8.37 -3.44 -14.87
CA ALA A 163 -9.18 -4.27 -13.98
C ALA A 163 -8.39 -4.75 -12.75
N VAL A 164 -9.07 -4.89 -11.62
CA VAL A 164 -8.62 -5.69 -10.49
C VAL A 164 -8.98 -7.15 -10.74
N SER A 165 -7.99 -7.96 -11.07
CA SER A 165 -8.12 -9.41 -11.17
C SER A 165 -8.03 -10.07 -9.81
N VAL A 166 -9.04 -10.87 -9.48
CA VAL A 166 -9.21 -11.45 -8.14
C VAL A 166 -9.05 -12.97 -8.16
N ALA A 167 -8.03 -13.47 -7.46
CA ALA A 167 -7.85 -14.89 -7.19
C ALA A 167 -8.59 -15.33 -5.91
N ALA A 168 -8.99 -16.60 -5.87
CA ALA A 168 -9.76 -17.15 -4.76
C ALA A 168 -8.90 -17.85 -3.71
N THR A 169 -9.18 -17.56 -2.44
CA THR A 169 -8.66 -18.27 -1.26
C THR A 169 -9.77 -19.05 -0.55
N GLY A 170 -9.37 -20.04 0.27
CA GLY A 170 -10.25 -20.62 1.29
C GLY A 170 -10.30 -19.77 2.56
N PRO A 171 -11.02 -20.20 3.61
CA PRO A 171 -11.23 -19.40 4.82
C PRO A 171 -9.94 -19.07 5.60
N LEU A 172 -8.90 -19.88 5.45
CA LEU A 172 -7.59 -19.65 6.05
C LEU A 172 -6.59 -19.02 5.07
N ASP A 173 -7.08 -18.32 4.06
CA ASP A 173 -6.30 -17.61 3.02
C ASP A 173 -5.36 -18.45 2.14
N GLY A 174 -5.43 -19.78 2.27
CA GLY A 174 -4.80 -20.67 1.31
C GLY A 174 -5.39 -20.50 -0.09
N ILE A 175 -4.56 -20.11 -1.06
CA ILE A 175 -4.98 -20.06 -2.47
C ILE A 175 -5.61 -21.39 -2.91
N SER A 176 -6.81 -21.29 -3.46
CA SER A 176 -7.61 -22.42 -3.89
C SER A 176 -7.00 -23.11 -5.11
N GLY A 177 -7.05 -24.45 -5.15
CA GLY A 177 -6.43 -25.24 -6.21
C GLY A 177 -6.99 -24.99 -7.62
N TYR A 178 -8.24 -24.53 -7.73
CA TYR A 178 -8.86 -24.19 -9.01
C TYR A 178 -8.50 -22.78 -9.50
N SER A 179 -8.08 -21.89 -8.60
CA SER A 179 -7.90 -20.47 -8.90
C SER A 179 -6.89 -20.30 -10.04
N SER A 180 -7.10 -19.36 -10.95
CA SER A 180 -6.16 -19.06 -12.03
C SER A 180 -5.16 -17.99 -11.61
N GLY A 181 -4.16 -17.75 -12.45
CA GLY A 181 -3.19 -16.67 -12.33
C GLY A 181 -2.22 -16.70 -13.49
N GLY A 182 -1.31 -15.74 -13.58
CA GLY A 182 -0.17 -15.89 -14.46
C GLY A 182 0.66 -14.66 -14.76
N ILE A 183 1.76 -14.93 -15.44
CA ILE A 183 2.84 -13.99 -15.72
C ILE A 183 2.50 -12.91 -16.77
N GLY A 184 1.24 -12.73 -17.15
CA GLY A 184 0.86 -11.85 -18.25
C GLY A 184 -0.61 -11.43 -18.28
N ALA A 185 -0.78 -10.14 -18.53
CA ALA A 185 -1.96 -9.36 -18.86
C ALA A 185 -1.78 -8.80 -20.26
N VAL A 186 -2.85 -8.23 -20.80
CA VAL A 186 -2.85 -7.55 -22.09
C VAL A 186 -2.96 -6.08 -21.79
N ASP A 187 -1.85 -5.38 -21.99
CA ASP A 187 -1.82 -3.95 -22.20
C ASP A 187 -2.02 -3.72 -23.72
N GLU A 188 -3.06 -2.97 -24.03
CA GLU A 188 -3.49 -2.65 -25.39
C GLU A 188 -2.77 -1.46 -26.03
N ASP A 189 -2.06 -0.67 -25.23
CA ASP A 189 -1.34 0.53 -25.64
C ASP A 189 0.15 0.23 -25.90
N ASP A 190 0.85 -0.47 -24.98
CA ASP A 190 2.31 -0.65 -25.04
C ASP A 190 2.79 -2.11 -25.22
N GLY A 191 1.88 -3.09 -25.23
CA GLY A 191 2.20 -4.49 -25.52
C GLY A 191 3.19 -5.13 -24.53
N GLY A 192 3.34 -4.53 -23.34
CA GLY A 192 4.11 -5.08 -22.23
C GLY A 192 3.42 -6.28 -21.60
N ALA A 193 4.19 -7.14 -20.92
CA ALA A 193 3.63 -8.21 -20.09
C ALA A 193 3.44 -7.67 -18.66
N TYR A 194 2.20 -7.36 -18.31
CA TYR A 194 1.79 -6.97 -16.95
C TYR A 194 1.37 -8.22 -16.15
N MET A 195 1.77 -8.42 -14.89
CA MET A 195 1.46 -9.68 -14.18
C MET A 195 0.04 -9.67 -13.58
N LYS A 196 -0.67 -10.80 -13.54
CA LYS A 196 -2.00 -10.95 -12.88
C LYS A 196 -2.02 -12.25 -12.06
N PRO A 197 -2.87 -12.42 -11.02
CA PRO A 197 -3.92 -11.52 -10.53
C PRO A 197 -3.35 -10.27 -9.83
N ASP A 198 -4.22 -9.34 -9.43
CA ASP A 198 -3.87 -8.17 -8.63
C ASP A 198 -3.94 -8.48 -7.14
N LEU A 199 -4.96 -9.20 -6.70
CA LEU A 199 -5.16 -9.54 -5.30
C LEU A 199 -5.86 -10.90 -5.15
N THR A 200 -5.97 -11.36 -3.91
CA THR A 200 -6.79 -12.49 -3.50
C THR A 200 -7.91 -12.06 -2.57
N ALA A 201 -9.01 -12.82 -2.60
CA ALA A 201 -10.13 -12.67 -1.67
C ALA A 201 -10.82 -14.03 -1.43
N ALA A 202 -11.65 -14.09 -0.39
CA ALA A 202 -12.39 -15.29 -0.02
C ALA A 202 -13.30 -15.75 -1.16
N GLY A 203 -13.04 -16.95 -1.70
CA GLY A 203 -13.82 -17.56 -2.77
C GLY A 203 -14.23 -19.01 -2.50
N GLY A 204 -13.85 -19.57 -1.34
CA GLY A 204 -14.11 -20.93 -0.93
C GLY A 204 -13.25 -21.97 -1.65
N THR A 205 -13.22 -23.19 -1.14
CA THR A 205 -12.59 -24.37 -1.74
C THR A 205 -13.65 -25.40 -2.17
N LEU A 206 -13.24 -26.46 -2.88
CA LEU A 206 -14.17 -27.54 -3.26
C LEU A 206 -14.72 -28.34 -2.06
N THR A 207 -14.06 -28.25 -0.91
CA THR A 207 -14.41 -28.94 0.33
C THR A 207 -14.88 -27.98 1.43
N ASP A 208 -14.95 -26.69 1.12
CA ASP A 208 -15.26 -25.61 2.05
C ASP A 208 -15.85 -24.42 1.28
N LEU A 209 -17.18 -24.43 1.08
CA LEU A 209 -17.84 -23.55 0.13
C LEU A 209 -18.16 -22.18 0.75
N ALA A 210 -18.04 -21.11 -0.03
CA ALA A 210 -18.53 -19.80 0.36
C ALA A 210 -20.07 -19.76 0.29
N ASN A 211 -20.71 -19.13 1.28
CA ASN A 211 -22.14 -18.91 1.27
C ASN A 211 -22.55 -17.92 0.17
N ALA A 212 -23.59 -18.30 -0.57
CA ALA A 212 -24.18 -17.47 -1.61
C ALA A 212 -25.70 -17.51 -1.50
N ALA A 213 -26.38 -16.41 -1.79
CA ALA A 213 -27.83 -16.39 -1.85
C ALA A 213 -28.34 -17.44 -2.86
N LEU A 214 -29.31 -18.26 -2.45
CA LEU A 214 -29.95 -19.21 -3.35
C LEU A 214 -30.82 -18.42 -4.34
N ALA A 215 -30.43 -18.45 -5.61
CA ALA A 215 -31.20 -17.80 -6.66
C ALA A 215 -32.60 -18.44 -6.79
N GLY A 216 -33.61 -17.60 -7.00
CA GLY A 216 -34.93 -18.04 -7.42
C GLY A 216 -34.93 -18.68 -8.81
N ASP A 217 -36.06 -19.24 -9.22
CA ASP A 217 -36.22 -19.85 -10.54
C ASP A 217 -36.27 -18.75 -11.62
N ALA A 218 -35.28 -18.69 -12.52
CA ALA A 218 -35.16 -17.61 -13.51
C ALA A 218 -36.42 -17.39 -14.38
N ASP A 219 -37.30 -18.38 -14.52
CA ASP A 219 -38.52 -18.31 -15.32
C ASP A 219 -39.79 -17.98 -14.47
N THR A 220 -39.64 -17.84 -13.15
CA THR A 220 -40.76 -17.55 -12.24
C THR A 220 -40.86 -16.06 -11.92
N PRO A 221 -42.06 -15.43 -12.05
CA PRO A 221 -42.28 -14.02 -11.69
C PRO A 221 -41.88 -13.72 -10.24
N GLU A 222 -41.36 -12.51 -9.97
CA GLU A 222 -40.86 -12.11 -8.65
C GLU A 222 -41.88 -12.30 -7.52
N ASP A 223 -43.15 -12.02 -7.76
CA ASP A 223 -44.25 -12.18 -6.80
C ASP A 223 -44.65 -13.65 -6.55
N GLU A 224 -44.17 -14.57 -7.39
CA GLU A 224 -44.34 -16.02 -7.26
C GLU A 224 -43.08 -16.70 -6.69
N GLN A 225 -41.95 -16.00 -6.61
CA GLN A 225 -40.75 -16.52 -5.98
C GLN A 225 -40.94 -16.59 -4.45
N PRO A 226 -40.43 -17.62 -3.77
CA PRO A 226 -40.20 -17.51 -2.35
C PRO A 226 -39.23 -16.36 -2.09
N ALA A 227 -39.43 -15.60 -1.01
CA ALA A 227 -38.42 -14.64 -0.57
C ALA A 227 -37.07 -15.35 -0.49
N ILE A 228 -36.00 -14.74 -1.02
CA ILE A 228 -34.64 -15.27 -0.93
C ILE A 228 -34.27 -15.30 0.55
N ARG A 229 -34.51 -16.44 1.18
CA ARG A 229 -34.25 -16.72 2.60
C ARG A 229 -33.30 -17.91 2.77
N ASP A 230 -32.91 -18.51 1.66
CA ASP A 230 -32.04 -19.68 1.63
C ASP A 230 -30.68 -19.31 1.04
N TYR A 231 -29.66 -19.98 1.56
CA TYR A 231 -28.28 -19.87 1.09
C TYR A 231 -27.84 -21.20 0.49
N THR A 232 -26.83 -21.13 -0.37
CA THR A 232 -26.19 -22.28 -0.99
C THR A 232 -24.68 -22.09 -0.99
N GLY A 233 -23.93 -23.17 -0.78
CA GLY A 233 -22.49 -23.15 -0.91
C GLY A 233 -22.05 -23.07 -2.38
N LYS A 234 -21.14 -22.15 -2.69
CA LYS A 234 -20.44 -22.07 -3.99
C LYS A 234 -18.94 -21.87 -3.76
N ALA A 235 -18.13 -22.28 -4.74
CA ALA A 235 -16.71 -21.95 -4.74
C ALA A 235 -16.30 -21.45 -6.14
N GLY A 236 -15.40 -20.47 -6.17
CA GLY A 236 -14.85 -19.93 -7.40
C GLY A 236 -14.25 -18.54 -7.22
N THR A 237 -13.41 -18.12 -8.17
CA THR A 237 -13.01 -16.71 -8.31
C THR A 237 -14.23 -15.80 -8.58
N SER A 238 -15.33 -16.38 -9.06
CA SER A 238 -16.64 -15.73 -9.18
C SER A 238 -17.27 -15.33 -7.84
N MET A 239 -16.84 -15.92 -6.71
CA MET A 239 -17.23 -15.55 -5.34
C MET A 239 -16.22 -14.56 -4.73
N ALA A 240 -14.93 -14.70 -5.08
CA ALA A 240 -13.89 -13.76 -4.63
C ALA A 240 -14.02 -12.36 -5.26
N SER A 241 -14.34 -12.28 -6.56
CA SER A 241 -14.53 -11.02 -7.29
C SER A 241 -15.56 -10.06 -6.65
N PRO A 242 -16.78 -10.48 -6.28
CA PRO A 242 -17.75 -9.60 -5.65
C PRO A 242 -17.33 -9.18 -4.23
N TYR A 243 -16.52 -9.98 -3.51
CA TYR A 243 -15.92 -9.54 -2.25
C TYR A 243 -15.03 -8.31 -2.48
N ALA A 244 -14.07 -8.40 -3.40
CA ALA A 244 -13.20 -7.27 -3.74
C ALA A 244 -13.98 -6.06 -4.31
N THR A 245 -15.07 -6.32 -5.03
CA THR A 245 -15.96 -5.24 -5.53
C THR A 245 -16.63 -4.50 -4.38
N GLY A 246 -17.08 -5.21 -3.35
CA GLY A 246 -17.62 -4.61 -2.13
C GLY A 246 -16.58 -3.77 -1.39
N VAL A 247 -15.34 -4.28 -1.25
CA VAL A 247 -14.23 -3.51 -0.65
C VAL A 247 -14.03 -2.23 -1.45
N SER A 248 -13.93 -2.35 -2.77
CA SER A 248 -13.72 -1.23 -3.68
C SER A 248 -14.81 -0.17 -3.53
N GLY A 249 -16.07 -0.58 -3.36
CA GLY A 249 -17.17 0.36 -3.16
C GLY A 249 -17.07 1.09 -1.82
N LEU A 250 -16.72 0.39 -0.73
CA LEU A 250 -16.54 1.00 0.59
C LEU A 250 -15.38 1.99 0.60
N VAL A 251 -14.26 1.63 -0.04
CA VAL A 251 -13.11 2.53 -0.19
C VAL A 251 -13.48 3.73 -1.05
N ALA A 252 -14.24 3.54 -2.14
CA ALA A 252 -14.71 4.66 -2.96
C ALA A 252 -15.58 5.63 -2.14
N GLN A 253 -16.51 5.11 -1.34
CA GLN A 253 -17.31 5.93 -0.43
C GLN A 253 -16.43 6.70 0.57
N ALA A 254 -15.48 6.02 1.20
CA ALA A 254 -14.54 6.65 2.14
C ALA A 254 -13.71 7.76 1.48
N MET A 255 -13.28 7.56 0.23
CA MET A 255 -12.58 8.59 -0.54
C MET A 255 -13.47 9.76 -0.95
N GLU A 256 -14.77 9.56 -1.14
CA GLU A 256 -15.72 10.64 -1.46
C GLU A 256 -16.12 11.46 -0.24
N GLU A 257 -16.31 10.79 0.90
CA GLU A 257 -16.97 11.39 2.07
C GLU A 257 -15.98 11.87 3.14
N ASP A 258 -14.86 11.17 3.31
CA ASP A 258 -14.00 11.30 4.50
C ASP A 258 -12.51 11.55 4.20
N ALA A 259 -12.04 11.30 2.98
CA ALA A 259 -10.63 11.47 2.63
C ALA A 259 -10.21 12.94 2.49
N SER A 260 -8.90 13.19 2.60
CA SER A 260 -8.34 14.53 2.37
C SER A 260 -8.51 14.96 0.91
N ASP A 261 -8.60 16.27 0.67
CA ASP A 261 -8.89 16.83 -0.67
C ASP A 261 -7.98 16.27 -1.77
N ALA A 262 -6.69 16.05 -1.48
CA ALA A 262 -5.69 15.59 -2.45
C ALA A 262 -5.93 14.14 -2.96
N ILE A 263 -6.54 13.29 -2.13
CA ILE A 263 -6.82 11.88 -2.46
C ILE A 263 -8.32 11.58 -2.51
N SER A 264 -9.16 12.61 -2.41
CA SER A 264 -10.61 12.48 -2.49
C SER A 264 -11.06 12.15 -3.92
N LEU A 265 -12.16 11.39 -4.04
CA LEU A 265 -12.78 11.15 -5.34
C LEU A 265 -13.79 12.26 -5.64
N PRO A 266 -13.78 12.88 -6.83
CA PRO A 266 -14.84 13.78 -7.25
C PRO A 266 -16.13 13.00 -7.47
N ALA A 267 -17.29 13.65 -7.56
CA ALA A 267 -18.57 12.97 -7.79
C ALA A 267 -18.51 12.00 -9.00
N PRO A 268 -19.27 10.88 -9.03
CA PRO A 268 -19.14 9.86 -10.07
C PRO A 268 -19.19 10.38 -11.52
N ALA A 269 -20.04 11.36 -11.81
CA ALA A 269 -20.16 11.98 -13.14
C ALA A 269 -18.94 12.84 -13.57
N GLU A 270 -18.07 13.19 -12.62
CA GLU A 270 -16.88 14.03 -12.82
C GLU A 270 -15.58 13.23 -12.69
N ALA A 271 -15.68 11.96 -12.30
CA ALA A 271 -14.53 11.08 -12.16
C ALA A 271 -14.05 10.56 -13.52
N GLY A 272 -12.77 10.20 -13.59
CA GLY A 272 -12.18 9.62 -14.78
C GLY A 272 -11.12 8.57 -14.48
N PHE A 273 -10.32 8.25 -15.49
CA PHE A 273 -9.29 7.21 -15.43
C PHE A 273 -8.37 7.31 -14.20
N GLY A 274 -7.85 8.50 -13.91
CA GLY A 274 -6.95 8.71 -12.77
C GLY A 274 -7.61 8.43 -11.42
N ASP A 275 -8.91 8.71 -11.29
CA ASP A 275 -9.69 8.40 -10.10
C ASP A 275 -9.87 6.89 -9.90
N ALA A 276 -10.17 6.16 -10.98
CA ALA A 276 -10.26 4.70 -10.95
C ALA A 276 -8.92 4.06 -10.59
N MET A 277 -7.80 4.58 -11.11
CA MET A 277 -6.46 4.08 -10.81
C MET A 277 -6.00 4.42 -9.38
N ARG A 278 -6.38 5.59 -8.85
CA ARG A 278 -6.17 5.91 -7.43
C ARG A 278 -6.94 4.94 -6.52
N LEU A 279 -8.22 4.70 -6.79
CA LEU A 279 -9.02 3.74 -6.05
C LEU A 279 -8.41 2.33 -6.11
N LYS A 280 -7.96 1.91 -7.30
CA LYS A 280 -7.26 0.64 -7.48
C LYS A 280 -5.99 0.56 -6.62
N GLN A 281 -5.16 1.60 -6.61
CA GLN A 281 -3.93 1.65 -5.83
C GLN A 281 -4.20 1.39 -4.35
N VAL A 282 -5.25 1.95 -3.76
CA VAL A 282 -5.54 1.77 -2.32
C VAL A 282 -5.69 0.28 -1.98
N LEU A 283 -6.43 -0.47 -2.80
CA LEU A 283 -6.65 -1.91 -2.60
C LEU A 283 -5.35 -2.70 -2.68
N LEU A 284 -4.48 -2.35 -3.63
CA LEU A 284 -3.22 -3.06 -3.87
C LEU A 284 -2.15 -2.69 -2.84
N ALA A 285 -2.10 -1.42 -2.45
CA ALA A 285 -1.15 -0.89 -1.48
C ALA A 285 -1.38 -1.49 -0.08
N THR A 286 -2.63 -1.82 0.25
CA THR A 286 -3.03 -2.38 1.54
C THR A 286 -3.18 -3.90 1.53
N ALA A 287 -3.09 -4.55 0.37
CA ALA A 287 -3.07 -6.01 0.29
C ALA A 287 -1.83 -6.63 0.96
N THR A 288 -1.98 -7.83 1.52
CA THR A 288 -0.94 -8.51 2.30
C THR A 288 -0.61 -9.89 1.75
N GLU A 289 0.68 -10.14 1.55
CA GLU A 289 1.18 -11.43 1.07
C GLU A 289 0.77 -12.58 2.00
N THR A 290 0.35 -13.69 1.41
CA THR A 290 -0.15 -14.87 2.12
C THR A 290 0.88 -16.00 2.16
N ALA A 291 2.01 -15.85 1.45
CA ALA A 291 3.03 -16.88 1.27
C ALA A 291 3.52 -17.55 2.56
N LEU A 292 3.58 -16.80 3.67
CA LEU A 292 4.03 -17.32 4.96
C LEU A 292 2.85 -17.50 5.94
N THR A 293 1.96 -16.51 6.05
CA THR A 293 0.79 -16.58 6.95
C THR A 293 -0.18 -17.72 6.62
N ALA A 294 -0.32 -18.10 5.35
CA ALA A 294 -1.22 -19.16 4.89
C ALA A 294 -0.48 -20.38 4.30
N ALA A 295 0.83 -20.51 4.55
CA ALA A 295 1.70 -21.52 3.94
C ALA A 295 1.14 -22.96 3.96
N PRO A 296 0.54 -23.48 5.06
CA PRO A 296 0.00 -24.85 5.11
C PRO A 296 -1.29 -25.03 4.30
N TYR A 297 -1.99 -23.94 3.99
CA TYR A 297 -3.32 -23.96 3.38
C TYR A 297 -3.26 -23.78 1.86
N HIS A 298 -2.14 -23.30 1.32
CA HIS A 298 -1.92 -23.28 -0.11
C HIS A 298 -1.99 -24.69 -0.68
N ARG A 299 -2.88 -24.89 -1.66
CA ARG A 299 -3.13 -26.22 -2.23
C ARG A 299 -2.14 -26.54 -3.33
N ALA A 300 -2.49 -26.22 -4.58
CA ALA A 300 -1.72 -26.58 -5.78
C ALA A 300 -0.75 -25.48 -6.23
N LYS A 301 -0.62 -24.42 -5.43
CA LYS A 301 0.12 -23.21 -5.73
C LYS A 301 1.03 -22.90 -4.57
N THR A 302 2.13 -22.21 -4.83
CA THR A 302 3.09 -21.81 -3.81
C THR A 302 3.46 -20.37 -4.10
N PRO A 303 2.70 -19.40 -3.56
CA PRO A 303 3.11 -18.00 -3.60
C PRO A 303 4.47 -17.83 -2.93
N THR A 304 5.17 -16.77 -3.31
CA THR A 304 6.52 -16.49 -2.80
C THR A 304 6.57 -15.09 -2.24
N TYR A 305 7.13 -14.95 -1.05
CA TYR A 305 7.40 -13.66 -0.47
C TYR A 305 8.33 -12.83 -1.38
N ASP A 306 7.88 -11.64 -1.79
CA ASP A 306 8.60 -10.71 -2.68
C ASP A 306 8.64 -9.27 -2.13
N PHE A 307 8.41 -9.10 -0.81
CA PHE A 307 8.53 -7.82 -0.10
C PHE A 307 7.70 -6.68 -0.74
N GLY A 308 6.39 -6.89 -0.80
CA GLY A 308 5.42 -6.00 -1.45
C GLY A 308 5.45 -6.07 -2.98
N GLY A 309 6.25 -6.99 -3.53
CA GLY A 309 6.22 -7.36 -4.92
C GLY A 309 4.96 -8.14 -5.28
N ARG A 310 4.89 -8.53 -6.56
CA ARG A 310 3.71 -9.16 -7.13
C ARG A 310 4.07 -10.51 -7.69
N ASP A 311 3.25 -11.51 -7.38
CA ASP A 311 3.44 -12.87 -7.88
C ASP A 311 2.26 -13.38 -8.74
N PRO A 312 2.45 -14.46 -9.53
CA PRO A 312 1.44 -14.94 -10.47
C PRO A 312 0.32 -15.76 -9.82
N TYR A 313 0.29 -15.88 -8.50
CA TYR A 313 -0.67 -16.67 -7.74
C TYR A 313 -1.57 -15.80 -6.87
N GLU A 314 -0.99 -14.90 -6.09
CA GLU A 314 -1.68 -14.02 -5.16
C GLU A 314 -1.69 -12.54 -5.56
N GLY A 315 -0.92 -12.16 -6.57
CA GLY A 315 -0.74 -10.75 -6.91
C GLY A 315 0.02 -10.04 -5.80
N TYR A 316 -0.55 -8.95 -5.29
CA TYR A 316 -0.07 -8.21 -4.11
C TYR A 316 -0.52 -8.85 -2.79
N GLY A 317 -1.32 -9.93 -2.85
CA GLY A 317 -1.80 -10.66 -1.69
C GLY A 317 -3.29 -10.48 -1.40
N ARG A 318 -3.70 -10.82 -0.18
CA ARG A 318 -5.09 -10.75 0.31
C ARG A 318 -5.53 -9.30 0.49
N VAL A 319 -6.72 -8.96 0.02
CA VAL A 319 -7.36 -7.66 0.28
C VAL A 319 -7.70 -7.51 1.78
N ASN A 320 -7.50 -6.30 2.34
CA ASN A 320 -7.75 -5.99 3.76
C ASN A 320 -8.72 -4.79 3.84
N PRO A 321 -10.04 -5.02 4.07
CA PRO A 321 -11.06 -3.96 4.00
C PRO A 321 -10.81 -2.79 4.97
N GLY A 322 -10.56 -3.08 6.24
CA GLY A 322 -10.32 -2.05 7.26
C GLY A 322 -9.09 -1.19 6.93
N PRO A 323 -7.91 -1.80 6.70
CA PRO A 323 -6.71 -1.07 6.31
C PRO A 323 -6.87 -0.27 5.02
N ALA A 324 -7.64 -0.75 4.03
CA ALA A 324 -7.92 0.03 2.82
C ALA A 324 -8.73 1.31 3.12
N ILE A 325 -9.70 1.25 4.03
CA ILE A 325 -10.48 2.42 4.47
C ILE A 325 -9.62 3.34 5.34
N ASP A 326 -8.85 2.80 6.29
CA ASP A 326 -7.98 3.60 7.15
C ASP A 326 -6.91 4.33 6.34
N ALA A 327 -6.37 3.71 5.28
CA ALA A 327 -5.38 4.33 4.41
C ALA A 327 -5.86 5.67 3.84
N VAL A 328 -7.16 5.84 3.59
CA VAL A 328 -7.72 7.07 3.00
C VAL A 328 -8.40 7.99 4.02
N THR A 329 -8.79 7.50 5.20
CA THR A 329 -9.54 8.27 6.20
C THR A 329 -8.77 8.62 7.47
N ARG A 330 -7.72 7.85 7.81
CA ARG A 330 -6.99 7.98 9.07
C ARG A 330 -5.71 8.79 8.90
N ASP A 331 -5.74 10.04 9.36
CA ASP A 331 -4.55 10.88 9.48
C ASP A 331 -3.61 10.36 10.59
N ILE A 332 -2.38 10.01 10.22
CA ILE A 332 -1.32 9.59 11.14
C ILE A 332 -0.30 10.70 11.42
N SER A 333 -0.71 11.97 11.26
CA SER A 333 -0.06 13.26 11.54
C SER A 333 1.46 13.24 11.73
N PRO A 334 2.23 14.14 11.08
CA PRO A 334 3.68 14.18 11.24
C PRO A 334 4.12 14.25 12.71
N SER A 335 5.15 13.48 13.07
CA SER A 335 5.68 13.42 14.45
C SER A 335 4.68 12.85 15.48
N SER A 336 3.89 11.85 15.08
CA SER A 336 2.92 11.16 15.94
C SER A 336 3.25 9.69 16.16
N THR A 337 2.51 9.04 17.06
CA THR A 337 2.58 7.60 17.29
C THR A 337 1.20 7.06 17.63
N THR A 338 0.81 5.97 16.96
CA THR A 338 -0.44 5.25 17.16
C THR A 338 -0.14 3.80 17.52
N SER A 339 -0.99 3.20 18.35
CA SER A 339 -0.90 1.78 18.68
C SER A 339 -1.81 0.98 17.74
N GLU A 340 -1.25 -0.04 17.12
CA GLU A 340 -1.89 -0.83 16.07
C GLU A 340 -2.02 -2.30 16.49
N VAL A 341 -2.99 -2.98 15.89
CA VAL A 341 -3.24 -4.41 16.07
C VAL A 341 -3.47 -5.06 14.71
N VAL A 342 -2.76 -6.14 14.43
CA VAL A 342 -2.96 -7.00 13.25
C VAL A 342 -2.99 -8.45 13.69
N GLY A 343 -3.68 -9.32 12.96
CA GLY A 343 -4.05 -10.65 13.48
C GLY A 343 -3.94 -11.80 12.50
N LEU A 344 -3.91 -13.00 13.08
CA LEU A 344 -4.14 -14.28 12.41
C LEU A 344 -5.45 -14.94 12.88
N ASN A 345 -6.14 -14.33 13.84
CA ASN A 345 -7.35 -14.87 14.45
C ASN A 345 -8.58 -14.55 13.60
N VAL A 346 -9.23 -15.56 13.04
CA VAL A 346 -10.45 -15.38 12.22
C VAL A 346 -11.65 -15.21 13.17
N PRO A 347 -12.54 -14.22 12.97
CA PRO A 347 -12.63 -13.31 11.81
C PRO A 347 -11.88 -11.97 11.95
N GLU A 348 -11.23 -11.69 13.07
CA GLU A 348 -10.45 -10.44 13.28
C GLU A 348 -9.03 -10.54 12.68
N ASP A 349 -8.92 -10.97 11.43
CA ASP A 349 -7.67 -11.34 10.77
C ASP A 349 -7.12 -10.25 9.82
N GLU A 350 -7.37 -8.97 10.13
CA GLU A 350 -6.76 -7.88 9.37
C GLU A 350 -5.24 -7.92 9.53
N ARG A 351 -4.53 -7.97 8.40
CA ARG A 351 -3.06 -8.18 8.36
C ARG A 351 -2.27 -6.93 8.06
N ALA A 352 -2.92 -5.78 8.03
CA ALA A 352 -2.24 -4.51 7.85
C ALA A 352 -2.78 -3.48 8.83
N ALA A 353 -1.97 -2.49 9.14
CA ALA A 353 -2.41 -1.23 9.72
C ALA A 353 -1.99 -0.12 8.76
N ALA A 354 -2.90 0.78 8.44
CA ALA A 354 -2.67 1.81 7.44
C ALA A 354 -3.22 3.16 7.85
N GLY A 355 -2.73 4.23 7.24
CA GLY A 355 -3.20 5.60 7.39
C GLY A 355 -2.56 6.49 6.34
N TYR A 356 -2.99 7.74 6.23
CA TYR A 356 -2.33 8.72 5.38
C TYR A 356 -1.53 9.74 6.19
N LEU A 357 -0.44 10.21 5.58
CA LEU A 357 0.45 11.24 6.08
C LEU A 357 0.44 12.40 5.07
N ASP A 358 -0.16 13.52 5.46
CA ASP A 358 -0.15 14.77 4.71
C ASP A 358 1.02 15.65 5.18
N VAL A 359 1.92 15.98 4.26
CA VAL A 359 3.20 16.61 4.57
C VAL A 359 3.57 17.74 3.63
N GLU A 360 4.35 18.67 4.14
CA GLU A 360 5.01 19.73 3.39
C GLU A 360 6.35 19.23 2.79
N PRO A 361 7.06 20.01 1.96
CA PRO A 361 8.41 19.67 1.54
C PRO A 361 9.32 19.34 2.74
N GLY A 362 10.02 18.22 2.67
CA GLY A 362 10.88 17.77 3.77
C GLY A 362 11.28 16.31 3.68
N THR A 363 12.05 15.88 4.68
CA THR A 363 12.41 14.49 4.91
C THR A 363 11.70 13.96 6.15
N TYR A 364 11.04 12.82 5.98
CA TYR A 364 10.23 12.16 7.00
C TYR A 364 10.74 10.74 7.24
N GLU A 365 10.62 10.28 8.47
CA GLU A 365 10.85 8.88 8.84
C GLU A 365 9.56 8.29 9.38
N VAL A 366 9.28 7.07 8.95
CA VAL A 366 8.18 6.25 9.44
C VAL A 366 8.78 4.97 10.01
N SER A 367 8.26 4.50 11.14
CA SER A 367 8.71 3.27 11.77
C SER A 367 7.55 2.51 12.39
N ALA A 368 7.66 1.19 12.43
CA ALA A 368 6.81 0.35 13.27
C ALA A 368 7.69 -0.26 14.38
N SER A 369 7.12 -0.51 15.56
CA SER A 369 7.84 -1.11 16.68
C SER A 369 6.96 -2.13 17.39
N PHE A 370 7.25 -3.41 17.16
CA PHE A 370 6.61 -4.52 17.87
C PHE A 370 6.67 -4.36 19.39
N SER A 371 5.53 -4.58 20.02
CA SER A 371 5.33 -4.48 21.46
C SER A 371 5.16 -5.86 22.09
N HIS A 372 4.12 -6.60 21.70
CA HIS A 372 3.81 -7.92 22.24
C HIS A 372 2.81 -8.70 21.37
N PHE A 373 2.69 -9.99 21.64
CA PHE A 373 1.60 -10.83 21.13
C PHE A 373 0.44 -10.89 22.14
N ALA A 374 -0.79 -11.03 21.63
CA ALA A 374 -1.98 -11.37 22.38
C ALA A 374 -2.69 -12.58 21.72
N GLY A 375 -3.73 -13.12 22.37
CA GLY A 375 -4.47 -14.30 21.92
C GLY A 375 -4.08 -15.60 22.65
N GLY A 376 -4.94 -16.62 22.54
CA GLY A 376 -4.81 -17.93 23.18
C GLY A 376 -3.61 -18.76 22.71
N ASP A 377 -3.22 -18.58 21.45
CA ASP A 377 -2.08 -19.27 20.83
C ASP A 377 -0.79 -18.45 20.84
N ALA A 378 -0.77 -17.28 21.48
CA ALA A 378 0.41 -16.41 21.56
C ALA A 378 1.68 -17.11 22.08
N GLY A 379 1.52 -18.11 22.97
CA GLY A 379 2.62 -18.92 23.49
C GLY A 379 3.23 -19.90 22.48
N ALA A 380 2.60 -20.13 21.33
CA ALA A 380 3.09 -20.97 20.25
C ALA A 380 4.08 -20.23 19.33
N THR A 381 4.11 -18.90 19.37
CA THR A 381 5.08 -18.07 18.63
C THR A 381 6.53 -18.42 19.01
N LYS A 382 7.45 -18.23 18.07
CA LYS A 382 8.87 -18.64 18.19
C LYS A 382 9.82 -17.45 18.19
N GLU A 383 9.48 -16.40 17.45
CA GLU A 383 10.26 -15.18 17.29
C GLU A 383 9.31 -13.98 17.22
N ASN A 384 9.88 -12.78 17.17
CA ASN A 384 9.12 -11.57 16.87
C ASN A 384 8.44 -11.70 15.49
N PRO A 385 7.33 -11.00 15.26
CA PRO A 385 6.66 -11.04 13.96
C PRO A 385 7.52 -10.39 12.89
N HIS A 386 7.34 -10.82 11.65
CA HIS A 386 7.81 -10.12 10.47
C HIS A 386 6.73 -9.12 10.05
N VAL A 387 7.04 -7.84 10.20
CA VAL A 387 6.17 -6.73 9.77
C VAL A 387 6.92 -5.88 8.77
N ASP A 388 6.40 -5.76 7.56
CA ASP A 388 6.97 -4.88 6.54
C ASP A 388 6.32 -3.51 6.60
N LEU A 389 7.09 -2.47 6.27
CA LEU A 389 6.63 -1.10 6.26
C LEU A 389 6.80 -0.50 4.88
N PHE A 390 5.75 0.16 4.39
CA PHE A 390 5.73 0.84 3.11
C PHE A 390 5.19 2.26 3.26
N VAL A 391 5.75 3.16 2.47
CA VAL A 391 5.23 4.49 2.19
C VAL A 391 4.97 4.56 0.69
N TYR A 392 3.74 4.88 0.32
CA TYR A 392 3.31 5.03 -1.08
C TYR A 392 2.92 6.47 -1.36
N ASP A 393 3.22 6.97 -2.55
CA ASP A 393 2.64 8.21 -3.07
C ASP A 393 1.14 7.98 -3.31
N ALA A 394 0.30 8.60 -2.47
CA ALA A 394 -1.14 8.36 -2.50
C ALA A 394 -1.83 9.05 -3.69
N GLU A 395 -1.25 10.17 -4.16
CA GLU A 395 -1.83 11.02 -5.20
C GLU A 395 -1.52 10.48 -6.60
N ASN A 396 -0.33 9.91 -6.78
CA ASN A 396 0.21 9.50 -8.07
C ASN A 396 0.49 7.99 -8.10
N PRO A 397 -0.52 7.15 -8.39
CA PRO A 397 -0.30 5.73 -8.64
C PRO A 397 0.58 5.50 -9.86
N ALA A 398 1.16 4.30 -9.96
CA ALA A 398 1.85 3.87 -11.18
C ALA A 398 0.86 3.76 -12.35
N ASP A 399 1.39 3.63 -13.57
CA ASP A 399 0.65 3.78 -14.84
C ASP A 399 -0.66 2.96 -14.92
N ASN A 400 -0.73 1.79 -14.29
CA ASN A 400 -1.93 0.93 -14.30
C ASN A 400 -2.57 0.79 -12.91
N GLY A 401 -2.43 1.79 -12.05
CA GLY A 401 -3.00 1.80 -10.70
C GLY A 401 -2.24 0.92 -9.70
N GLU A 402 -1.02 0.47 -10.00
CA GLU A 402 -0.17 -0.20 -9.01
C GLU A 402 0.33 0.77 -7.93
N PRO A 403 0.66 0.27 -6.74
CA PRO A 403 1.20 1.10 -5.67
C PRO A 403 2.53 1.75 -6.06
N ASN A 404 2.61 3.08 -5.97
CA ASN A 404 3.83 3.84 -6.18
C ASN A 404 4.64 3.95 -4.88
N VAL A 405 5.59 3.04 -4.66
CA VAL A 405 6.40 2.99 -3.43
C VAL A 405 7.48 4.08 -3.43
N VAL A 406 7.43 4.98 -2.44
CA VAL A 406 8.47 6.02 -2.23
C VAL A 406 9.49 5.61 -1.16
N ALA A 407 9.09 4.79 -0.19
CA ALA A 407 9.99 4.17 0.78
C ALA A 407 9.45 2.85 1.29
N ARG A 408 10.34 1.95 1.71
CA ARG A 408 9.96 0.68 2.35
C ARG A 408 11.09 0.10 3.19
N ALA A 409 10.74 -0.69 4.20
CA ALA A 409 11.70 -1.43 5.02
C ALA A 409 11.17 -2.81 5.43
N GLN A 410 12.04 -3.82 5.35
CA GLN A 410 11.74 -5.17 5.86
C GLN A 410 11.89 -5.21 7.37
N GLY A 411 10.88 -5.67 8.08
CA GLY A 411 10.91 -5.77 9.53
C GLY A 411 10.88 -7.20 10.01
N LEU A 412 11.91 -7.99 9.68
CA LEU A 412 12.07 -9.39 10.10
C LEU A 412 11.97 -9.63 11.62
N SER A 413 12.14 -8.58 12.42
CA SER A 413 12.00 -8.60 13.88
C SER A 413 10.88 -7.70 14.42
N GLY A 414 9.99 -7.24 13.54
CA GLY A 414 8.80 -6.46 13.87
C GLY A 414 9.07 -4.97 14.11
N SER A 415 10.26 -4.47 13.77
CA SER A 415 10.64 -3.07 14.02
C SER A 415 11.29 -2.37 12.81
N PRO A 416 10.63 -2.32 11.64
CA PRO A 416 11.16 -1.62 10.45
C PRO A 416 11.14 -0.09 10.61
N SER A 417 12.08 0.59 9.97
CA SER A 417 12.08 2.06 9.79
C SER A 417 12.50 2.41 8.36
N ALA A 418 11.79 3.36 7.75
CA ALA A 418 12.03 3.84 6.39
C ALA A 418 11.91 5.38 6.37
N SER A 419 12.78 6.03 5.59
CA SER A 419 12.70 7.48 5.37
C SER A 419 12.46 7.82 3.90
N PHE A 420 11.80 8.93 3.66
CA PHE A 420 11.56 9.48 2.33
C PHE A 420 11.67 11.02 2.37
N THR A 421 11.96 11.60 1.21
CA THR A 421 12.05 13.05 1.01
C THR A 421 11.06 13.45 -0.09
N THR A 422 10.35 14.54 0.14
CA THR A 422 9.46 15.17 -0.86
C THR A 422 9.83 16.64 -1.04
N ASP A 423 9.93 17.08 -2.28
CA ASP A 423 10.28 18.46 -2.63
C ASP A 423 9.06 19.39 -2.67
N SER A 424 7.85 18.82 -2.80
CA SER A 424 6.59 19.56 -2.95
C SER A 424 5.56 19.27 -1.87
N GLY A 425 5.89 18.39 -0.92
CA GLY A 425 4.90 17.86 0.02
C GLY A 425 4.01 16.80 -0.62
N GLY A 426 2.79 16.67 -0.13
CA GLY A 426 1.75 15.78 -0.63
C GLY A 426 1.25 14.76 0.39
N VAL A 427 0.32 13.93 -0.05
CA VAL A 427 -0.28 12.86 0.75
C VAL A 427 0.35 11.51 0.44
N TYR A 428 0.71 10.78 1.49
CA TYR A 428 1.36 9.47 1.39
C TYR A 428 0.60 8.43 2.20
N TYR A 429 0.39 7.24 1.64
CA TYR A 429 -0.11 6.11 2.42
C TYR A 429 1.04 5.47 3.19
N VAL A 430 0.86 5.29 4.49
CA VAL A 430 1.75 4.49 5.33
C VAL A 430 1.05 3.19 5.65
N VAL A 431 1.69 2.07 5.34
CA VAL A 431 1.11 0.74 5.53
C VAL A 431 2.14 -0.18 6.17
N ALA A 432 1.81 -0.67 7.37
CA ALA A 432 2.52 -1.75 8.04
C ALA A 432 1.80 -3.08 7.76
N LYS A 433 2.49 -4.07 7.22
CA LYS A 433 1.93 -5.35 6.74
C LYS A 433 2.50 -6.51 7.54
N LEU A 434 1.64 -7.32 8.15
CA LEU A 434 2.02 -8.59 8.77
C LEU A 434 2.34 -9.63 7.69
N VAL A 435 3.59 -10.09 7.68
CA VAL A 435 4.09 -11.05 6.69
C VAL A 435 4.20 -12.45 7.30
N GLU A 436 4.66 -12.55 8.54
CA GLU A 436 4.86 -13.83 9.23
C GLU A 436 4.78 -13.64 10.74
N VAL A 437 4.21 -14.62 11.44
CA VAL A 437 4.44 -14.79 12.87
C VAL A 437 5.08 -16.17 13.06
N PRO A 438 6.41 -16.26 13.23
CA PRO A 438 7.09 -17.54 13.26
C PRO A 438 6.50 -18.49 14.30
N GLY A 439 6.03 -19.66 13.85
CA GLY A 439 5.47 -20.71 14.69
C GLY A 439 3.94 -20.81 14.71
N VAL A 440 3.24 -19.84 14.12
CA VAL A 440 1.78 -19.83 13.99
C VAL A 440 1.39 -19.37 12.57
N VAL A 441 0.17 -19.66 12.17
CA VAL A 441 -0.38 -19.38 10.83
C VAL A 441 -1.82 -18.89 10.95
N ASN A 442 -2.42 -18.50 9.83
CA ASN A 442 -3.80 -18.03 9.82
C ASN A 442 -4.77 -19.06 10.44
N GLY A 443 -5.67 -18.60 11.30
CA GLY A 443 -6.57 -19.43 12.10
C GLY A 443 -6.09 -19.67 13.53
N ASP A 444 -4.80 -19.47 13.82
CA ASP A 444 -4.32 -19.47 15.21
C ASP A 444 -4.77 -18.18 15.93
N ASP A 445 -5.17 -18.28 17.20
CA ASP A 445 -5.60 -17.13 18.00
C ASP A 445 -4.38 -16.30 18.45
N VAL A 446 -3.84 -15.51 17.51
CA VAL A 446 -2.69 -14.62 17.71
C VAL A 446 -2.93 -13.25 17.09
N GLN A 447 -2.75 -12.23 17.93
CA GLN A 447 -2.69 -10.82 17.54
C GLN A 447 -1.31 -10.24 17.81
N VAL A 448 -0.87 -9.35 16.92
CA VAL A 448 0.40 -8.63 16.97
C VAL A 448 0.11 -7.17 17.31
N HIS A 449 0.63 -6.72 18.44
CA HIS A 449 0.57 -5.31 18.83
C HIS A 449 1.89 -4.61 18.51
N PHE A 450 1.82 -3.45 17.88
CA PHE A 450 2.97 -2.60 17.60
C PHE A 450 2.59 -1.13 17.64
N ASP A 451 3.59 -0.26 17.78
CA ASP A 451 3.42 1.18 17.63
C ASP A 451 3.85 1.60 16.23
N LEU A 452 3.01 2.35 15.51
CA LEU A 452 3.34 3.00 14.24
C LEU A 452 3.66 4.46 14.52
N SER A 453 4.86 4.90 14.17
CA SER A 453 5.37 6.24 14.46
C SER A 453 5.81 6.96 13.19
N THR A 454 5.53 8.26 13.12
CA THR A 454 6.05 9.17 12.11
C THR A 454 6.95 10.20 12.78
N SER A 455 7.93 10.75 12.06
CA SER A 455 8.75 11.86 12.53
C SER A 455 9.25 12.71 11.37
N THR A 456 9.36 14.01 11.59
CA THR A 456 9.99 14.94 10.65
C THR A 456 11.49 14.97 10.95
N LEU A 457 12.31 14.41 10.05
CA LEU A 457 13.77 14.46 10.16
C LEU A 457 14.30 15.83 9.74
N GLN A 458 13.71 16.38 8.67
CA GLN A 458 14.04 17.69 8.14
C GLN A 458 12.79 18.33 7.57
N GLY A 459 12.35 19.48 8.10
CA GLY A 459 11.11 20.15 7.66
C GLY A 459 11.26 20.99 6.38
N PHE A 460 12.30 20.75 5.59
CA PHE A 460 12.60 21.43 4.32
C PHE A 460 13.53 20.54 3.50
N VAL A 461 13.66 20.80 2.20
CA VAL A 461 14.65 20.13 1.34
C VAL A 461 15.71 21.12 0.89
N ALA A 462 16.96 20.66 0.80
CA ALA A 462 18.04 21.43 0.21
C ALA A 462 19.05 20.52 -0.47
N ALA A 463 19.56 20.98 -1.61
CA ALA A 463 20.62 20.35 -2.38
C ALA A 463 21.71 21.38 -2.68
N GLY A 464 22.92 20.92 -2.96
CA GLY A 464 24.00 21.82 -3.34
C GLY A 464 25.20 21.12 -3.92
N ALA A 465 26.07 21.93 -4.52
CA ALA A 465 27.34 21.52 -5.09
C ALA A 465 28.44 22.40 -4.52
N ARG A 466 29.63 21.81 -4.37
CA ARG A 466 30.86 22.50 -4.02
C ARG A 466 31.94 22.05 -4.99
N SER A 467 32.69 23.00 -5.54
CA SER A 467 33.86 22.74 -6.38
C SER A 467 34.94 23.76 -6.10
N ASP A 468 36.19 23.41 -6.33
CA ASP A 468 37.29 24.34 -6.20
C ASP A 468 38.31 24.19 -7.35
N ASP A 469 39.36 25.03 -7.36
CA ASP A 469 40.26 25.14 -8.52
C ASP A 469 41.49 24.22 -8.45
N GLY A 470 41.55 23.30 -7.48
CA GLY A 470 42.53 22.21 -7.48
C GLY A 470 42.52 21.35 -6.22
N ASP A 471 43.08 20.14 -6.32
CA ASP A 471 43.19 19.20 -5.20
C ASP A 471 44.53 19.27 -4.45
N ALA A 472 45.48 20.06 -4.96
CA ALA A 472 46.84 20.15 -4.44
C ALA A 472 47.42 21.56 -4.55
N PHE A 473 47.96 22.06 -3.44
CA PHE A 473 48.41 23.43 -3.28
C PHE A 473 49.82 23.48 -2.67
N THR A 474 50.61 24.50 -3.05
CA THR A 474 51.80 24.87 -2.28
C THR A 474 51.42 25.81 -1.14
N GLY A 475 52.27 25.90 -0.12
CA GLY A 475 52.05 26.87 0.97
C GLY A 475 51.92 28.30 0.44
N GLY A 476 50.93 29.04 0.94
CA GLY A 476 50.58 30.39 0.48
C GLY A 476 49.80 30.45 -0.84
N GLN A 477 49.50 29.32 -1.48
CA GLN A 477 48.68 29.31 -2.70
C GLN A 477 47.20 29.51 -2.36
N THR A 478 46.52 30.35 -3.13
CA THR A 478 45.08 30.56 -3.02
C THR A 478 44.29 29.45 -3.73
N ASN A 479 43.23 29.00 -3.07
CA ASN A 479 42.16 28.15 -3.60
C ASN A 479 40.90 29.00 -3.81
N LYS A 480 40.29 28.92 -4.99
CA LYS A 480 38.96 29.49 -5.25
C LYS A 480 37.90 28.41 -5.08
N VAL A 481 36.99 28.61 -4.12
CA VAL A 481 35.88 27.71 -3.84
C VAL A 481 34.59 28.31 -4.38
N ASP A 482 33.83 27.50 -5.12
CA ASP A 482 32.52 27.82 -5.68
C ASP A 482 31.46 26.90 -5.04
N ILE A 483 30.36 27.51 -4.59
CA ILE A 483 29.23 26.83 -3.94
C ILE A 483 27.94 27.21 -4.65
N SER A 484 27.07 26.22 -4.85
CA SER A 484 25.70 26.41 -5.29
C SER A 484 24.77 25.65 -4.36
N VAL A 485 23.70 26.28 -3.90
CA VAL A 485 22.68 25.69 -3.02
C VAL A 485 21.30 26.08 -3.53
N GLU A 486 20.38 25.11 -3.54
CA GLU A 486 18.95 25.31 -3.77
C GLU A 486 18.18 24.66 -2.62
N ALA A 487 17.12 25.31 -2.14
CA ALA A 487 16.31 24.85 -1.02
C ALA A 487 14.82 25.20 -1.22
N SER A 488 13.94 24.42 -0.62
CA SER A 488 12.48 24.64 -0.65
C SER A 488 12.05 25.86 0.17
N ASP A 489 12.86 26.25 1.15
CA ASP A 489 12.65 27.41 2.01
C ASP A 489 13.83 28.38 1.93
N ALA A 490 13.60 29.61 2.40
CA ALA A 490 14.68 30.56 2.61
C ALA A 490 15.65 30.04 3.69
N VAL A 491 16.89 29.73 3.29
CA VAL A 491 17.93 29.21 4.19
C VAL A 491 19.11 30.15 4.34
N GLU A 492 19.77 30.09 5.48
CA GLU A 492 21.15 30.56 5.65
C GLU A 492 22.11 29.47 5.16
N VAL A 493 23.21 29.87 4.51
CA VAL A 493 24.20 28.94 3.96
C VAL A 493 25.57 29.25 4.56
N ARG A 494 26.30 28.20 4.93
CA ARG A 494 27.71 28.29 5.31
C ARG A 494 28.55 27.14 4.76
N ASP A 495 29.83 27.37 4.56
CA ASP A 495 30.81 26.31 4.26
C ASP A 495 31.79 26.12 5.43
N ILE A 496 32.43 24.97 5.44
CA ILE A 496 33.43 24.59 6.44
C ILE A 496 34.82 24.63 5.82
N VAL A 497 35.70 25.41 6.44
CA VAL A 497 37.11 25.53 6.06
C VAL A 497 37.99 25.06 7.21
N PRO A 498 39.06 24.28 6.96
CA PRO A 498 40.02 23.91 8.00
C PRO A 498 40.63 25.14 8.69
N TYR A 499 40.92 25.02 9.99
CA TYR A 499 41.38 26.17 10.79
C TYR A 499 42.70 26.78 10.30
N GLU A 500 43.59 25.96 9.76
CA GLU A 500 44.91 26.35 9.25
C GLU A 500 44.85 27.18 7.96
N TRP A 501 43.77 27.09 7.18
CA TRP A 501 43.58 27.82 5.93
C TRP A 501 43.04 29.22 6.19
N ASP A 502 43.61 30.27 5.61
CA ASP A 502 43.12 31.64 5.83
C ASP A 502 42.09 32.04 4.77
N VAL A 503 40.87 32.36 5.20
CA VAL A 503 39.81 32.81 4.29
C VAL A 503 40.05 34.28 3.98
N LEU A 504 40.23 34.60 2.69
CA LEU A 504 40.57 35.93 2.24
C LEU A 504 39.30 36.77 2.04
N GLU A 505 38.73 37.24 3.16
CA GLU A 505 37.49 38.03 3.19
C GLU A 505 37.53 39.26 2.29
N GLU A 506 38.69 39.90 2.11
CA GLU A 506 38.86 41.10 1.28
C GLU A 506 38.77 40.85 -0.25
N TYR A 507 38.91 39.59 -0.68
CA TYR A 507 38.79 39.18 -2.10
C TYR A 507 37.54 38.33 -2.37
N SER A 508 36.72 38.08 -1.35
CA SER A 508 35.57 37.19 -1.43
C SER A 508 34.27 37.99 -1.32
N GLU A 509 33.77 38.50 -2.45
CA GLU A 509 32.62 39.43 -2.48
C GLU A 509 31.33 38.81 -1.90
N ASP A 510 31.16 37.49 -2.02
CA ASP A 510 29.98 36.76 -1.53
C ASP A 510 30.12 36.34 -0.05
N VAL A 511 31.31 36.47 0.54
CA VAL A 511 31.54 36.16 1.96
C VAL A 511 31.04 37.30 2.80
N ASN A 512 30.16 36.95 3.71
CA ASN A 512 29.58 37.89 4.64
C ASN A 512 30.44 38.05 5.91
N TYR A 513 30.75 36.93 6.56
CA TYR A 513 31.70 36.88 7.67
C TYR A 513 32.23 35.46 7.87
N VAL A 514 33.36 35.36 8.56
CA VAL A 514 33.98 34.09 8.94
C VAL A 514 33.96 33.94 10.46
N GLU A 515 33.30 32.89 10.94
CA GLU A 515 33.36 32.49 12.34
C GLU A 515 34.52 31.51 12.54
N ARG A 516 35.31 31.74 13.59
CA ARG A 516 36.45 30.88 13.94
C ARG A 516 36.09 30.12 15.22
N ASP A 517 35.97 28.80 15.13
CA ASP A 517 35.75 27.95 16.30
C ASP A 517 37.07 27.25 16.70
N PRO A 518 37.78 27.78 17.72
CA PRO A 518 39.04 27.19 18.16
C PRO A 518 38.87 25.84 18.88
N PHE A 519 37.64 25.43 19.24
CA PHE A 519 37.37 24.15 19.91
C PHE A 519 37.10 23.03 18.91
N ASP A 520 36.45 23.33 17.79
CA ASP A 520 36.18 22.36 16.71
C ASP A 520 37.30 22.32 15.65
N GLY A 521 38.25 23.27 15.69
CA GLY A 521 39.37 23.31 14.74
C GLY A 521 38.89 23.60 13.32
N LYS A 522 37.86 24.43 13.18
CA LYS A 522 37.24 24.79 11.90
C LYS A 522 36.95 26.29 11.82
N LYS A 523 36.79 26.76 10.59
CA LYS A 523 36.23 28.07 10.23
C LYS A 523 34.91 27.84 9.50
N TYR A 524 33.92 28.64 9.82
CA TYR A 524 32.63 28.64 9.14
C TYR A 524 32.52 29.90 8.31
N VAL A 525 32.35 29.75 7.01
CA VAL A 525 32.24 30.85 6.04
C VAL A 525 30.77 31.04 5.72
N TYR A 526 30.17 32.14 6.17
CA TYR A 526 28.74 32.40 5.99
C TYR A 526 28.48 33.23 4.74
N PHE A 527 27.40 32.91 4.04
CA PHE A 527 26.91 33.61 2.84
C PHE A 527 25.58 34.32 3.15
N ASN A 528 25.24 35.35 2.37
CA ASN A 528 23.93 36.04 2.39
C ASN A 528 23.42 36.55 3.77
N LYS A 529 24.10 37.53 4.39
CA LYS A 529 23.70 38.12 5.71
C LYS A 529 22.27 38.63 5.79
N ASP A 530 21.85 39.27 4.71
CA ASP A 530 20.81 40.30 4.78
C ASP A 530 19.42 39.73 4.48
N ALA A 531 19.37 38.50 3.97
CA ALA A 531 18.16 37.70 3.86
C ALA A 531 18.54 36.24 3.59
N ALA A 532 17.91 35.31 4.30
CA ALA A 532 17.84 33.91 3.89
C ALA A 532 17.20 33.81 2.49
N THR A 533 17.65 32.88 1.67
CA THR A 533 17.22 32.74 0.26
C THR A 533 17.03 31.29 -0.10
N GLU A 534 16.13 31.02 -1.05
CA GLU A 534 15.87 29.67 -1.59
C GLU A 534 16.99 29.19 -2.54
N ALA A 535 17.85 30.09 -3.03
CA ALA A 535 19.00 29.75 -3.86
C ALA A 535 20.22 30.63 -3.54
N VAL A 536 21.40 30.02 -3.49
CA VAL A 536 22.68 30.69 -3.25
C VAL A 536 23.71 30.18 -4.24
N ASP A 537 24.25 31.07 -5.07
CA ASP A 537 25.50 30.85 -5.79
C ASP A 537 26.54 31.80 -5.20
N ALA A 538 27.65 31.27 -4.67
CA ALA A 538 28.68 32.05 -4.00
C ALA A 538 30.09 31.55 -4.30
N SER A 539 31.04 32.47 -4.36
CA SER A 539 32.47 32.18 -4.50
C SER A 539 33.27 32.81 -3.36
N TYR A 540 34.30 32.10 -2.88
CA TYR A 540 35.26 32.67 -1.95
C TYR A 540 36.69 32.14 -2.17
N PHE A 541 37.66 32.83 -1.59
CA PHE A 541 39.06 32.47 -1.66
C PHE A 541 39.60 32.07 -0.29
N ALA A 542 40.38 30.99 -0.25
CA ALA A 542 41.11 30.55 0.94
C ALA A 542 42.58 30.29 0.60
N GLU A 543 43.50 30.76 1.43
CA GLU A 543 44.94 30.58 1.26
C GLU A 543 45.45 29.39 2.07
N ALA A 544 46.25 28.55 1.41
CA ALA A 544 46.85 27.36 2.02
C ALA A 544 47.92 27.74 3.07
N PRO A 545 48.03 27.00 4.18
CA PRO A 545 49.05 27.26 5.20
C PRO A 545 50.46 27.18 4.61
N ASP A 546 51.31 28.15 4.97
CA ASP A 546 52.65 28.38 4.40
C ASP A 546 53.78 27.69 5.18
N ALA A 547 53.53 27.29 6.44
CA ALA A 547 54.53 26.65 7.27
C ALA A 547 54.75 25.17 6.88
N ALA A 548 56.02 24.77 6.76
CA ALA A 548 56.38 23.42 6.32
C ALA A 548 55.83 22.28 7.21
N ASP A 549 55.65 22.53 8.51
CA ASP A 549 55.05 21.60 9.47
C ASP A 549 53.52 21.50 9.37
N LEU A 550 52.89 22.35 8.55
CA LEU A 550 51.48 22.31 8.17
C LEU A 550 51.27 21.64 6.80
N SER A 551 52.25 20.90 6.27
CA SER A 551 52.04 20.06 5.09
C SER A 551 51.13 18.87 5.45
N ASN A 552 49.88 18.91 5.01
CA ASN A 552 48.88 17.89 5.34
C ASN A 552 47.78 17.78 4.27
N ALA A 553 46.91 16.79 4.42
CA ALA A 553 45.62 16.73 3.74
C ALA A 553 44.56 17.40 4.61
N TYR A 554 43.77 18.30 4.02
CA TYR A 554 42.79 19.14 4.68
C TYR A 554 41.42 18.93 4.06
N THR A 555 40.40 18.65 4.88
CA THR A 555 39.03 18.42 4.40
C THR A 555 38.23 19.72 4.46
N PHE A 556 37.66 20.13 3.32
CA PHE A 556 36.69 21.22 3.26
C PHE A 556 35.27 20.65 3.22
N GLY A 557 34.30 21.49 3.59
CA GLY A 557 32.90 21.13 3.69
C GLY A 557 32.59 20.14 4.83
N PRO A 558 31.40 19.54 4.82
CA PRO A 558 30.32 19.80 3.85
C PRO A 558 29.75 21.22 3.99
N VAL A 559 29.17 21.72 2.89
CA VAL A 559 28.30 22.89 2.90
C VAL A 559 27.11 22.59 3.82
N GLN A 560 26.69 23.59 4.59
CA GLN A 560 25.59 23.48 5.53
C GLN A 560 24.54 24.55 5.27
N VAL A 561 23.28 24.19 5.53
CA VAL A 561 22.12 25.06 5.39
C VAL A 561 21.32 25.11 6.69
N SER A 562 20.65 26.22 6.95
CA SER A 562 19.81 26.41 8.13
C SER A 562 18.52 27.16 7.77
N PRO A 563 17.33 26.58 8.01
CA PRO A 563 16.04 27.23 7.76
C PRO A 563 15.60 28.12 8.95
N ASP A 564 16.26 27.99 10.10
CA ASP A 564 15.85 28.56 11.39
C ASP A 564 16.79 29.67 11.89
N GLY A 565 17.53 30.31 10.97
CA GLY A 565 18.41 31.42 11.30
C GLY A 565 19.65 31.00 12.09
N GLY A 566 20.16 29.80 11.82
CA GLY A 566 21.40 29.26 12.35
C GLY A 566 21.27 28.47 13.65
N GLU A 567 20.05 28.18 14.14
CA GLU A 567 19.85 27.35 15.33
C GLU A 567 20.18 25.88 15.06
N THR A 568 19.78 25.36 13.89
CA THR A 568 20.10 24.03 13.41
C THR A 568 20.71 24.06 12.01
N TRP A 569 21.72 23.21 11.79
CA TRP A 569 22.48 23.14 10.54
C TRP A 569 22.39 21.74 9.93
N VAL A 570 21.92 21.66 8.69
CA VAL A 570 21.85 20.44 7.89
C VAL A 570 23.03 20.39 6.94
N GLN A 571 23.72 19.25 6.88
CA GLN A 571 24.87 19.03 5.99
C GLN A 571 24.40 18.56 4.62
N LEU A 572 24.85 19.22 3.55
CA LEU A 572 24.55 18.81 2.19
C LEU A 572 25.51 17.70 1.75
N SER A 573 24.96 16.53 1.42
CA SER A 573 25.77 15.39 0.97
C SER A 573 26.54 15.70 -0.32
N GLY A 574 27.75 15.14 -0.45
CA GLY A 574 28.57 15.30 -1.67
C GLY A 574 29.27 16.65 -1.81
N THR A 575 29.19 17.52 -0.80
CA THR A 575 29.82 18.85 -0.81
C THR A 575 31.10 18.93 0.03
N SER A 576 31.75 17.79 0.29
CA SER A 576 33.06 17.72 0.95
C SER A 576 34.13 17.21 0.00
N ASP A 577 35.34 17.74 0.11
CA ASP A 577 36.52 17.26 -0.61
C ASP A 577 37.78 17.34 0.26
N THR A 578 38.94 16.97 -0.29
CA THR A 578 40.20 16.96 0.45
C THR A 578 41.32 17.54 -0.38
N ASN A 579 41.91 18.61 0.15
CA ASN A 579 42.97 19.39 -0.47
C ASN A 579 44.32 19.09 0.18
N VAL A 580 45.32 18.78 -0.63
CA VAL A 580 46.67 18.44 -0.15
C VAL A 580 47.57 19.66 -0.23
N VAL A 581 48.21 20.04 0.89
CA VAL A 581 49.14 21.16 0.95
C VAL A 581 50.57 20.66 1.10
N VAL A 582 51.46 21.17 0.24
CA VAL A 582 52.90 20.97 0.34
C VAL A 582 53.53 22.29 0.78
N GLY A 583 53.86 22.40 2.07
CA GLY A 583 54.25 23.64 2.78
C GLY A 583 55.62 24.21 2.44
N THR A 584 56.03 24.17 1.17
CA THR A 584 57.14 24.98 0.67
C THR A 584 56.58 26.12 -0.16
N ASP A 585 56.63 27.33 0.42
CA ASP A 585 56.30 28.58 -0.25
C ASP A 585 57.12 28.75 -1.55
N THR A 586 56.44 29.10 -2.64
CA THR A 586 57.04 29.37 -3.95
C THR A 586 57.85 30.66 -4.00
N ASP A 587 57.76 31.54 -2.98
CA ASP A 587 58.50 32.82 -2.92
C ASP A 587 59.88 32.73 -2.24
N THR A 588 60.46 31.53 -2.13
CA THR A 588 61.87 31.41 -1.75
C THR A 588 62.79 31.79 -2.92
N ASP A 589 63.20 33.07 -2.95
CA ASP A 589 64.32 33.60 -3.72
C ASP A 589 65.48 32.58 -3.82
N LEU A 590 65.75 32.11 -5.05
CA LEU A 590 66.95 31.32 -5.40
C LEU A 590 68.16 32.22 -5.68
#